data_AF-A0A2V6FD53-F1
#
_entry.id   AF-A0A2V6FD53-F1
#
_cell.length_a   1.000
_cell.length_b   1.000
_cell.length_c   1.000
_cell.angle_alpha   90.00
_cell.angle_beta   90.00
_cell.angle_gamma   90.00
#
_symmetry.space_group_name_H-M   'P 1'
#
loop_
_entity.id
_entity.type
_entity.pdbx_description
1 polymer ?
#
loop_
_entity_poly.entity_id
_entity_poly.type
_entity_poly.pdbx_seq_one_letter_code
_entity_poly.pdbx_strand_id
1 'polypeptide(L)'
;GKAYYWANQLDAWNGTTHRDNTLARWAAAIQNDFKARLAWCVRDFEQANHPPVPRMQGALRRSAKAGDKVVLNAAETSDPDNNPLRFEWTIYPEPGSYRGPAVAIQNARSARAWLIAPKVETAQTLHVLLIVTDAGEPPLTRYRRLVLTVLPDTRERR
;
A
#
# COMPACT_ATOMS: atom_id res chain seq x y z
N GLY A 1 -6.70 28.26 20.69
CA GLY A 1 -5.40 27.61 20.94
C GLY A 1 -4.60 27.60 19.65
N LYS A 2 -3.27 27.77 19.69
CA LYS A 2 -2.40 27.82 18.49
C LYS A 2 -2.60 26.55 17.64
N ALA A 3 -2.88 26.73 16.36
CA ALA A 3 -2.89 25.65 15.38
C ALA A 3 -1.45 25.13 15.25
N TYR A 4 -1.15 23.96 15.83
CA TYR A 4 0.12 23.30 15.60
C TYR A 4 0.19 22.90 14.12
N TYR A 5 1.11 23.54 13.39
CA TYR A 5 1.26 23.43 11.93
C TYR A 5 1.71 22.04 11.46
N TRP A 6 2.11 21.16 12.39
CA TRP A 6 2.81 19.91 12.10
C TRP A 6 1.93 18.65 12.04
N ALA A 7 0.60 18.74 12.20
CA ALA A 7 -0.27 17.56 12.11
C ALA A 7 -1.75 17.89 11.81
N ASN A 8 -2.04 18.56 10.69
CA ASN A 8 -3.42 18.82 10.25
C ASN A 8 -3.90 17.90 9.11
N GLN A 9 -3.06 16.97 8.66
CA GLN A 9 -3.45 16.01 7.63
C GLN A 9 -4.47 15.04 8.20
N LEU A 10 -5.58 14.86 7.48
CA LEU A 10 -6.66 13.95 7.84
C LEU A 10 -6.49 12.64 7.08
N ASP A 11 -6.70 11.52 7.77
CA ASP A 11 -6.67 10.17 7.19
C ASP A 11 -7.99 9.46 7.53
N ALA A 12 -8.63 8.90 6.50
CA ALA A 12 -9.89 8.20 6.62
C ALA A 12 -9.62 6.70 6.83
N TRP A 13 -9.87 6.22 8.04
CA TRP A 13 -9.60 4.84 8.42
C TRP A 13 -10.65 4.33 9.42
N ASN A 14 -11.12 3.10 9.20
CA ASN A 14 -12.14 2.43 10.02
C ASN A 14 -13.37 3.29 10.35
N GLY A 15 -13.91 3.99 9.35
CA GLY A 15 -15.13 4.80 9.47
C GLY A 15 -14.94 6.15 10.17
N THR A 16 -13.71 6.51 10.55
CA THR A 16 -13.39 7.82 11.13
C THR A 16 -12.43 8.58 10.21
N THR A 17 -12.50 9.91 10.25
CA THR A 17 -11.54 10.78 9.57
C THR A 17 -10.92 11.69 10.61
N HIS A 18 -9.68 11.42 10.99
CA HIS A 18 -8.97 12.15 12.05
C HIS A 18 -7.48 12.21 11.74
N ARG A 19 -6.78 13.20 12.28
CA ARG A 19 -5.33 13.31 12.11
C ARG A 19 -4.59 12.11 12.71
N ASP A 20 -5.09 11.56 13.81
CA ASP A 20 -4.41 10.48 14.52
C ASP A 20 -4.43 9.17 13.72
N ASN A 21 -5.37 9.04 12.77
CA ASN A 21 -5.42 7.91 11.85
C ASN A 21 -4.19 7.85 10.94
N THR A 22 -3.47 8.96 10.74
CA THR A 22 -2.21 8.99 9.98
C THR A 22 -1.14 8.08 10.58
N LEU A 23 -1.23 7.79 11.88
CA LEU A 23 -0.34 6.85 12.59
C LEU A 23 -1.07 5.60 13.10
N ALA A 24 -2.29 5.77 13.64
CA ALA A 24 -3.02 4.69 14.31
C ALA A 24 -3.24 3.47 13.39
N ARG A 25 -3.50 3.71 12.10
CA ARG A 25 -3.70 2.63 11.11
C ARG A 25 -2.48 1.73 10.90
N TRP A 26 -1.28 2.20 11.27
CA TRP A 26 -0.02 1.47 11.15
C TRP A 26 0.51 0.94 12.49
N ALA A 27 -0.19 1.21 13.60
CA ALA A 27 0.31 0.98 14.95
C ALA A 27 0.72 -0.47 15.19
N ALA A 28 -0.09 -1.44 14.77
CA ALA A 28 0.22 -2.86 14.95
C ALA A 28 1.53 -3.26 14.24
N ALA A 29 1.73 -2.82 12.99
CA ALA A 29 2.96 -3.08 12.25
C ALA A 29 4.18 -2.43 12.92
N ILE A 30 4.04 -1.21 13.45
CA ILE A 30 5.11 -0.51 14.18
C ILE A 30 5.49 -1.26 15.46
N GLN A 31 4.51 -1.68 16.26
CA GLN A 31 4.76 -2.39 17.52
C GLN A 31 5.40 -3.76 17.29
N ASN A 32 4.92 -4.51 16.29
CA ASN A 32 5.51 -5.80 15.93
C ASN A 32 6.95 -5.65 15.41
N ASP A 33 7.22 -4.65 14.58
CA ASP A 33 8.57 -4.36 14.07
C ASP A 33 9.53 -4.03 15.22
N PHE A 34 9.07 -3.25 16.21
CA PHE A 34 9.87 -2.95 17.37
C PHE A 34 10.13 -4.20 18.23
N LYS A 35 9.11 -5.03 18.49
CA LYS A 35 9.25 -6.29 19.23
C LYS A 35 10.25 -7.23 18.55
N ALA A 36 10.21 -7.39 17.22
CA ALA A 36 11.17 -8.23 16.51
C ALA A 36 12.60 -7.70 16.61
N ARG A 37 12.79 -6.38 16.49
CA ARG A 37 14.12 -5.74 16.63
C ARG A 37 14.71 -5.91 18.02
N LEU A 38 13.89 -5.90 19.07
CA LEU A 38 14.34 -6.22 20.42
C LEU A 38 14.82 -7.67 20.52
N ALA A 39 14.15 -8.61 19.83
CA ALA A 39 14.58 -10.01 19.77
C ALA A 39 15.92 -10.16 19.04
N TRP A 40 16.15 -9.43 17.94
CA TRP A 40 17.42 -9.46 17.20
C TRP A 40 18.64 -9.04 18.03
N CYS A 41 18.44 -8.28 19.12
CA CYS A 41 19.54 -7.88 20.00
C CYS A 41 20.04 -9.01 20.92
N VAL A 42 19.27 -10.07 21.09
CA VAL A 42 19.53 -11.13 22.09
C VAL A 42 19.35 -12.53 21.54
N ARG A 43 19.11 -12.67 20.23
CA ARG A 43 18.89 -13.93 19.53
C ARG A 43 19.65 -13.96 18.22
N ASP A 44 20.03 -15.15 17.80
CA ASP A 44 20.55 -15.38 16.46
C ASP A 44 19.46 -15.21 15.41
N PHE A 45 19.87 -15.08 14.14
CA PHE A 45 18.97 -14.86 13.00
C PHE A 45 17.86 -15.92 12.96
N GLU A 46 18.22 -17.19 13.05
CA GLU A 46 17.29 -18.32 12.93
C GLU A 46 16.27 -18.40 14.09
N GLN A 47 16.45 -17.60 15.14
CA GLN A 47 15.64 -17.60 16.36
C GLN A 47 14.71 -16.38 16.48
N ALA A 48 14.65 -15.53 15.46
CA ALA A 48 13.80 -14.36 15.41
C ALA A 48 13.21 -14.16 14.01
N ASN A 49 11.99 -13.60 13.97
CA ASN A 49 11.33 -13.30 12.70
C ASN A 49 11.97 -12.10 12.00
N HIS A 50 12.03 -12.13 10.67
CA HIS A 50 12.51 -11.06 9.80
C HIS A 50 11.43 -10.64 8.81
N PRO A 51 11.42 -9.36 8.43
CA PRO A 51 10.35 -8.83 7.61
C PRO A 51 10.37 -9.42 6.20
N PRO A 52 9.19 -9.54 5.57
CA PRO A 52 9.11 -9.96 4.18
C PRO A 52 9.74 -8.92 3.26
N VAL A 53 10.02 -9.29 2.02
CA VAL A 53 10.65 -8.43 1.01
C VAL A 53 9.68 -8.23 -0.17
N PRO A 54 8.79 -7.22 -0.11
CA PRO A 54 7.86 -6.91 -1.19
C PRO A 54 8.58 -6.54 -2.48
N ARG A 55 8.33 -7.30 -3.54
CA ARG A 55 8.79 -6.97 -4.90
C ARG A 55 7.59 -6.74 -5.78
N MET A 56 7.52 -5.55 -6.38
CA MET A 56 6.49 -5.21 -7.37
C MET A 56 7.14 -5.11 -8.73
N GLN A 57 6.68 -5.92 -9.69
CA GLN A 57 7.23 -5.95 -11.04
C GLN A 57 6.95 -4.65 -11.78
N GLY A 58 7.96 -4.07 -12.43
CA GLY A 58 7.87 -2.84 -13.20
C GLY A 58 8.05 -1.56 -12.37
N ALA A 59 7.98 -0.40 -13.03
CA ALA A 59 8.20 0.88 -12.36
C ALA A 59 7.14 1.16 -11.26
N LEU A 60 7.55 1.80 -10.17
CA LEU A 60 6.65 2.22 -9.09
C LEU A 60 5.95 3.56 -9.39
N ARG A 61 6.31 4.22 -10.49
CA ARG A 61 5.59 5.34 -11.06
C ARG A 61 5.20 4.93 -12.46
N ARG A 62 3.89 4.89 -12.73
CA ARG A 62 3.34 4.44 -14.02
C ARG A 62 2.36 5.46 -14.53
N SER A 63 2.09 5.40 -15.82
CA SER A 63 0.98 6.11 -16.43
C SER A 63 0.06 5.11 -17.13
N ALA A 64 -1.24 5.38 -17.08
CA ALA A 64 -2.27 4.62 -17.79
C ALA A 64 -3.35 5.60 -18.27
N LYS A 65 -4.04 5.26 -19.36
CA LYS A 65 -5.23 6.00 -19.79
C LYS A 65 -6.45 5.51 -19.03
N ALA A 66 -7.45 6.37 -18.88
CA ALA A 66 -8.76 5.97 -18.38
C ALA A 66 -9.27 4.72 -19.13
N GLY A 67 -9.77 3.74 -18.40
CA GLY A 67 -10.24 2.46 -18.95
C GLY A 67 -9.16 1.40 -19.14
N ASP A 68 -7.86 1.75 -19.07
CA ASP A 68 -6.79 0.76 -19.18
C ASP A 68 -6.80 -0.22 -17.99
N LYS A 69 -6.54 -1.49 -18.29
CA LYS A 69 -6.28 -2.50 -17.25
C LYS A 69 -4.85 -2.35 -16.73
N VAL A 70 -4.72 -2.04 -15.44
CA VAL A 70 -3.42 -1.92 -14.76
C VAL A 70 -3.15 -3.20 -13.96
N VAL A 71 -2.10 -3.92 -14.36
CA VAL A 71 -1.67 -5.15 -13.69
C VAL A 71 -0.76 -4.83 -12.51
N LEU A 72 -1.08 -5.41 -11.36
CA LEU A 72 -0.33 -5.32 -10.11
C LEU A 72 0.27 -6.70 -9.83
N ASN A 73 1.58 -6.84 -10.01
CA ASN A 73 2.25 -8.13 -9.85
C ASN A 73 3.32 -8.03 -8.76
N ALA A 74 3.11 -8.79 -7.68
CA ALA A 74 4.03 -8.94 -6.57
C ALA A 74 4.49 -10.39 -6.36
N ALA A 75 4.45 -11.23 -7.40
CA ALA A 75 4.78 -12.66 -7.33
C ALA A 75 6.24 -12.96 -6.93
N GLU A 76 7.14 -11.99 -7.07
CA GLU A 76 8.55 -12.13 -6.65
C GLU A 76 8.78 -11.71 -5.19
N THR A 77 7.71 -11.40 -4.45
CA THR A 77 7.81 -11.15 -3.01
C THR A 77 8.24 -12.42 -2.30
N SER A 78 9.20 -12.28 -1.39
CA SER A 78 9.77 -13.39 -0.64
C SER A 78 9.80 -13.08 0.86
N ASP A 79 9.98 -14.12 1.66
CA ASP A 79 10.25 -14.02 3.09
C ASP A 79 11.59 -14.69 3.38
N PRO A 80 12.53 -14.02 4.08
CA PRO A 80 13.86 -14.58 4.35
C PRO A 80 13.82 -15.80 5.28
N ASP A 81 12.78 -15.92 6.11
CA ASP A 81 12.59 -17.06 7.03
C ASP A 81 11.64 -18.12 6.42
N ASN A 82 11.24 -17.95 5.15
CA ASN A 82 10.28 -18.79 4.42
C ASN A 82 8.88 -18.85 5.05
N ASN A 83 8.48 -17.82 5.80
CA ASN A 83 7.13 -17.74 6.32
C ASN A 83 6.09 -17.57 5.20
N PRO A 84 4.89 -18.17 5.33
CA PRO A 84 3.76 -17.86 4.45
C PRO A 84 3.42 -16.36 4.44
N LEU A 85 3.05 -15.86 3.27
CA LEU A 85 2.80 -14.43 3.05
C LEU A 85 1.33 -14.14 2.78
N ARG A 86 0.78 -13.15 3.51
CA ARG A 86 -0.52 -12.55 3.22
C ARG A 86 -0.34 -11.25 2.44
N PHE A 87 -1.06 -11.14 1.33
CA PHE A 87 -1.06 -9.96 0.48
C PHE A 87 -2.34 -9.16 0.68
N GLU A 88 -2.22 -7.85 0.64
CA GLU A 88 -3.34 -6.92 0.54
C GLU A 88 -2.98 -5.75 -0.38
N TRP A 89 -3.89 -5.45 -1.31
CA TRP A 89 -3.82 -4.30 -2.19
C TRP A 89 -4.94 -3.34 -1.85
N THR A 90 -4.59 -2.07 -1.65
CA THR A 90 -5.57 -1.03 -1.34
C THR A 90 -5.26 0.28 -2.04
N ILE A 91 -6.28 1.11 -2.25
CA ILE A 91 -6.11 2.49 -2.70
C ILE A 91 -5.89 3.34 -1.46
N TYR A 92 -4.83 4.16 -1.49
CA TYR A 92 -4.54 5.14 -0.44
C TYR A 92 -4.87 6.55 -0.98
N PRO A 93 -6.11 7.04 -0.84
CA PRO A 93 -6.59 8.22 -1.56
C PRO A 93 -5.95 9.54 -1.08
N GLU A 94 -5.62 9.64 0.20
CA GLU A 94 -5.11 10.84 0.88
C GLU A 94 -3.92 11.48 0.14
N PRO A 95 -2.84 10.73 -0.20
CA PRO A 95 -1.71 11.29 -0.94
C PRO A 95 -1.94 11.44 -2.46
N GLY A 96 -3.03 10.92 -3.02
CA GLY A 96 -3.36 11.05 -4.45
C GLY A 96 -4.19 12.30 -4.74
N SER A 97 -4.39 12.62 -6.01
CA SER A 97 -5.28 13.71 -6.45
C SER A 97 -6.65 13.22 -6.96
N TYR A 98 -6.80 11.92 -7.24
CA TYR A 98 -8.09 11.35 -7.63
C TYR A 98 -9.09 11.40 -6.46
N ARG A 99 -10.28 11.99 -6.69
CA ARG A 99 -11.37 12.13 -5.71
C ARG A 99 -12.71 11.60 -6.23
N GLY A 100 -12.68 10.82 -7.32
CA GLY A 100 -13.87 10.20 -7.89
C GLY A 100 -14.32 8.94 -7.14
N PRO A 101 -15.23 8.14 -7.74
CA PRO A 101 -15.73 6.90 -7.16
C PRO A 101 -14.62 5.92 -6.74
N ALA A 102 -14.90 5.07 -5.74
CA ALA A 102 -13.96 4.07 -5.27
C ALA A 102 -13.48 3.14 -6.40
N VAL A 103 -12.16 2.98 -6.53
CA VAL A 103 -11.55 2.10 -7.53
C VAL A 103 -11.38 0.71 -6.94
N ALA A 104 -12.11 -0.27 -7.47
CA ALA A 104 -12.02 -1.67 -7.05
C ALA A 104 -10.73 -2.33 -7.57
N ILE A 105 -9.98 -2.97 -6.67
CA ILE A 105 -8.86 -3.84 -7.02
C ILE A 105 -9.35 -5.28 -7.03
N GLN A 106 -9.21 -5.93 -8.18
CA GLN A 106 -9.56 -7.33 -8.36
C GLN A 106 -8.42 -8.22 -7.87
N ASN A 107 -8.75 -9.32 -7.20
CA ASN A 107 -7.80 -10.21 -6.52
C ASN A 107 -6.91 -9.46 -5.50
N ALA A 108 -7.48 -8.50 -4.77
CA ALA A 108 -6.76 -7.66 -3.82
C ALA A 108 -6.05 -8.40 -2.69
N ARG A 109 -6.33 -9.70 -2.48
CA ARG A 109 -5.66 -10.54 -1.46
C ARG A 109 -4.66 -11.55 -2.04
N SER A 110 -4.28 -11.39 -3.30
CA SER A 110 -3.36 -12.28 -4.02
C SER A 110 -2.08 -11.56 -4.43
N ALA A 111 -1.01 -12.31 -4.66
CA ALA A 111 0.25 -11.76 -5.17
C ALA A 111 0.09 -11.09 -6.55
N ARG A 112 -0.91 -11.51 -7.33
CA ARG A 112 -1.30 -10.89 -8.60
C ARG A 112 -2.71 -10.32 -8.50
N ALA A 113 -2.81 -9.02 -8.72
CA ALA A 113 -4.04 -8.24 -8.70
C ALA A 113 -4.12 -7.33 -9.92
N TRP A 114 -5.25 -6.67 -10.13
CA TRP A 114 -5.39 -5.68 -11.18
C TRP A 114 -6.53 -4.70 -10.89
N LEU A 115 -6.51 -3.55 -11.54
CA LEU A 115 -7.60 -2.58 -11.50
C LEU A 115 -7.86 -2.02 -12.90
N ILE A 116 -9.01 -1.40 -13.10
CA ILE A 116 -9.27 -0.56 -14.27
C ILE A 116 -8.97 0.88 -13.86
N ALA A 117 -8.14 1.57 -14.64
CA ALA A 117 -7.85 2.97 -14.42
C ALA A 117 -9.15 3.79 -14.52
N PRO A 118 -9.51 4.59 -13.51
CA PRO A 118 -10.79 5.29 -13.49
C PRO A 118 -10.89 6.32 -14.63
N LYS A 119 -12.12 6.70 -14.98
CA LYS A 119 -12.34 7.86 -15.85
C LYS A 119 -11.90 9.13 -15.14
N VAL A 120 -11.18 9.99 -15.86
CA VAL A 120 -10.68 11.29 -15.39
C VAL A 120 -10.76 12.32 -16.52
N GLU A 121 -11.06 13.57 -16.19
CA GLU A 121 -11.10 14.68 -17.16
C GLU A 121 -9.74 15.34 -17.37
N THR A 122 -8.91 15.31 -16.33
CA THR A 122 -7.52 15.79 -16.32
C THR A 122 -6.61 14.73 -15.72
N ALA A 123 -5.29 14.87 -15.89
CA ALA A 123 -4.35 13.92 -15.32
C ALA A 123 -4.46 13.91 -13.78
N GLN A 124 -4.69 12.73 -13.20
CA GLN A 124 -4.83 12.55 -11.74
C GLN A 124 -3.96 11.41 -11.23
N THR A 125 -3.58 11.44 -9.95
CA THR A 125 -2.76 10.40 -9.32
C THR A 125 -3.62 9.50 -8.44
N LEU A 126 -3.46 8.19 -8.65
CA LEU A 126 -3.99 7.12 -7.81
C LEU A 126 -2.80 6.46 -7.09
N HIS A 127 -2.85 6.37 -5.76
CA HIS A 127 -1.82 5.71 -4.98
C HIS A 127 -2.32 4.33 -4.58
N VAL A 128 -1.63 3.30 -5.06
CA VAL A 128 -1.91 1.90 -4.75
C VAL A 128 -0.86 1.41 -3.76
N LEU A 129 -1.31 0.86 -2.63
CA LEU A 129 -0.44 0.31 -1.60
C LEU A 129 -0.54 -1.22 -1.64
N LEU A 130 0.62 -1.87 -1.79
CA LEU A 130 0.82 -3.26 -1.46
C LEU A 130 1.23 -3.36 0.00
N ILE A 131 0.52 -4.18 0.74
CA ILE A 131 0.78 -4.53 2.14
C ILE A 131 1.06 -6.03 2.16
N VAL A 132 2.24 -6.42 2.65
CA VAL A 132 2.62 -7.83 2.79
C VAL A 132 2.92 -8.09 4.25
N THR A 133 2.24 -9.07 4.83
CA THR A 133 2.48 -9.52 6.20
C THR A 133 2.87 -10.99 6.18
N ASP A 134 3.97 -11.32 6.85
CA ASP A 134 4.37 -12.71 7.07
C ASP A 134 3.51 -13.39 8.17
N ALA A 135 3.72 -14.68 8.37
CA ALA A 135 3.09 -15.47 9.41
C ALA A 135 4.05 -15.80 10.59
N GLY A 136 5.17 -15.09 10.71
CA GLY A 136 6.12 -15.26 11.81
C GLY A 136 5.63 -14.61 13.11
N GLU A 137 6.43 -14.73 14.18
CA GLU A 137 6.08 -14.21 15.51
C GLU A 137 7.13 -13.20 16.04
N PRO A 138 6.75 -11.92 16.24
CA PRO A 138 5.47 -11.33 15.84
C PRO A 138 5.36 -11.22 14.30
N PRO A 139 4.14 -11.12 13.74
CA PRO A 139 3.99 -10.98 12.30
C PRO A 139 4.51 -9.63 11.83
N LEU A 140 5.44 -9.63 10.87
CA LEU A 140 6.03 -8.40 10.36
C LEU A 140 5.41 -8.00 9.04
N THR A 141 5.26 -6.69 8.85
CA THR A 141 4.62 -6.12 7.67
C THR A 141 5.57 -5.20 6.92
N ARG A 142 5.58 -5.30 5.60
CA ARG A 142 6.27 -4.39 4.69
C ARG A 142 5.35 -3.92 3.58
N TYR A 143 5.70 -2.76 3.04
CA TYR A 143 4.86 -2.01 2.12
C TYR A 143 5.58 -1.71 0.82
N ARG A 144 4.82 -1.63 -0.28
CA ARG A 144 5.29 -1.07 -1.55
C ARG A 144 4.22 -0.16 -2.14
N ARG A 145 4.61 1.03 -2.58
CA ARG A 145 3.68 2.00 -3.16
C ARG A 145 3.88 2.14 -4.66
N LEU A 146 2.80 2.00 -5.41
CA LEU A 146 2.69 2.38 -6.81
C LEU A 146 1.95 3.72 -6.89
N VAL A 147 2.54 4.68 -7.58
CA VAL A 147 1.88 5.91 -7.99
C VAL A 147 1.49 5.77 -9.45
N LEU A 148 0.19 5.75 -9.72
CA LEU A 148 -0.37 5.66 -11.05
C LEU A 148 -0.91 7.02 -11.47
N THR A 149 -0.32 7.63 -12.49
CA THR A 149 -0.88 8.80 -13.16
C THR A 149 -1.88 8.33 -14.20
N VAL A 150 -3.16 8.62 -13.96
CA VAL A 150 -4.25 8.33 -14.89
C VAL A 150 -4.45 9.52 -15.80
N LEU A 151 -4.38 9.29 -17.10
CA LEU A 151 -4.60 10.29 -18.15
C LEU A 151 -6.02 10.17 -18.71
N PRO A 152 -6.65 11.27 -19.14
CA PRO A 152 -7.96 11.21 -19.80
C PRO A 152 -7.94 10.31 -21.04
N ASP A 153 -9.08 9.69 -21.37
CA ASP A 153 -9.20 9.03 -22.67
C ASP A 153 -9.26 10.10 -23.76
N THR A 154 -8.39 9.97 -24.75
CA THR A 154 -8.29 10.89 -25.89
C THR A 154 -9.26 10.52 -27.01
N ARG A 155 -9.95 9.38 -26.91
CA ARG A 155 -10.87 8.86 -27.91
C ARG A 155 -12.31 9.39 -27.80
N GLU A 156 -12.70 9.96 -26.65
CA GLU A 156 -14.06 10.49 -26.43
C GLU A 156 -14.24 11.96 -26.91
N ARG A 157 -13.20 12.61 -27.45
CA ARG A 157 -13.26 14.02 -27.94
C ARG A 157 -13.44 14.16 -29.47
N ARG A 158 -13.90 13.12 -30.16
CA ARG A 158 -14.22 13.17 -31.60
C ARG A 158 -15.70 12.92 -31.85
#